data_AF-A0A2J2HAF9-F1
#
_entry.id   AF-A0A2J2HAF9-F1
#
_cell.length_a   1.000
_cell.length_b   1.000
_cell.length_c   1.000
_cell.angle_alpha   90.00
_cell.angle_beta   90.00
_cell.angle_gamma   90.00
#
_symmetry.space_group_name_H-M   'P 1'
#
loop_
_entity.id
_entity.type
_entity.pdbx_description
1 polymer ?
#
loop_
_entity_poly.entity_id
_entity_poly.type
_entity_poly.pdbx_seq_one_letter_code
_entity_poly.pdbx_strand_id
1 'polypeptide(L)'
;MSSVNSEKEEVEVASMGYRISHQINLVLITLLAITGSMLLFPGLMSWLSYAVGAPLAAFLGSPYPTSVGEELARTSHRFLADVWGVFLIVYAIYLLVFRRIRVFDALRKPLGDQIREARALADHYILGKPLPDDVASSLERHNILVAYMTVVLVVGIVLLSASGVLMVYSTYLGLTEGSYRLLLLLHDLGFYLVLLFIFAHLFAVLHPSNRPLLVAMFSYGRIPLEWARRHMPRYLRHVKGGGS
;
A
#
# COMPACT_ATOMS: atom_id res chain seq x y z
N MET A 1 -28.64 22.51 -34.57
CA MET A 1 -28.50 21.93 -33.21
C MET A 1 -28.03 20.49 -33.37
N SER A 2 -26.71 20.29 -33.54
CA SER A 2 -26.14 18.95 -33.48
C SER A 2 -26.02 18.58 -32.00
N SER A 3 -26.63 17.47 -31.62
CA SER A 3 -26.38 16.81 -30.34
C SER A 3 -24.93 16.36 -30.34
N VAL A 4 -24.03 17.23 -29.88
CA VAL A 4 -22.68 16.85 -29.49
C VAL A 4 -22.85 15.97 -28.25
N ASN A 5 -22.98 14.67 -28.50
CA ASN A 5 -22.62 13.67 -27.52
C ASN A 5 -21.13 13.91 -27.25
N SER A 6 -20.80 14.77 -26.27
CA SER A 6 -19.47 14.77 -25.71
C SER A 6 -19.36 13.43 -24.98
N GLU A 7 -18.92 12.40 -25.69
CA GLU A 7 -18.27 11.27 -25.05
C GLU A 7 -17.31 11.88 -24.04
N LYS A 8 -17.54 11.63 -22.77
CA LYS A 8 -16.69 12.14 -21.69
C LYS A 8 -15.30 11.62 -22.01
N GLU A 9 -14.43 12.47 -22.58
CA GLU A 9 -13.07 12.06 -22.91
C GLU A 9 -12.44 11.55 -21.61
N GLU A 10 -12.04 10.29 -21.61
CA GLU A 10 -11.48 9.59 -20.46
C GLU A 10 -10.05 9.18 -20.74
N VAL A 11 -9.22 9.13 -19.71
CA VAL A 11 -7.82 8.70 -19.80
C VAL A 11 -7.60 7.50 -18.89
N GLU A 12 -6.99 6.45 -19.43
CA GLU A 12 -6.57 5.30 -18.63
C GLU A 12 -5.40 5.69 -17.71
N VAL A 13 -5.57 5.42 -16.42
CA VAL A 13 -4.56 5.65 -15.38
C VAL A 13 -4.22 4.40 -14.59
N ALA A 14 -5.02 3.34 -14.70
CA ALA A 14 -4.82 2.09 -13.99
C ALA A 14 -5.22 0.90 -14.87
N SER A 15 -4.21 0.21 -15.42
CA SER A 15 -4.44 -0.98 -16.23
C SER A 15 -5.09 -2.11 -15.41
N MET A 16 -5.72 -3.06 -16.09
CA MET A 16 -6.37 -4.20 -15.44
C MET A 16 -5.39 -4.98 -14.54
N GLY A 17 -4.20 -5.30 -15.03
CA GLY A 17 -3.17 -6.00 -14.26
C GLY A 17 -2.70 -5.21 -13.03
N TYR A 18 -2.59 -3.88 -13.13
CA TYR A 18 -2.24 -3.02 -12.01
C TYR A 18 -3.34 -3.04 -10.92
N ARG A 19 -4.60 -2.98 -11.33
CA ARG A 19 -5.76 -3.02 -10.41
C ARG A 19 -5.90 -4.37 -9.72
N ILE A 20 -5.77 -5.47 -10.46
CA ILE A 20 -5.76 -6.83 -9.89
C ILE A 20 -4.62 -6.96 -8.87
N SER A 21 -3.41 -6.51 -9.23
CA SER A 21 -2.26 -6.56 -8.32
C SER A 21 -2.48 -5.74 -7.06
N HIS A 22 -3.10 -4.56 -7.18
CA HIS A 22 -3.48 -3.74 -6.03
C HIS A 22 -4.50 -4.45 -5.13
N GLN A 23 -5.55 -5.05 -5.71
CA GLN A 23 -6.59 -5.75 -4.95
C GLN A 23 -6.05 -7.00 -4.22
N ILE A 24 -5.20 -7.79 -4.88
CA ILE A 24 -4.54 -8.94 -4.25
C ILE A 24 -3.68 -8.48 -3.07
N ASN A 25 -2.86 -7.44 -3.26
CA ASN A 25 -2.08 -6.86 -2.17
C ASN A 25 -2.96 -6.36 -1.02
N LEU A 26 -4.06 -5.66 -1.33
CA LEU A 26 -4.99 -5.15 -0.33
C LEU A 26 -5.58 -6.28 0.52
N VAL A 27 -6.00 -7.39 -0.10
CA VAL A 27 -6.54 -8.55 0.64
C VAL A 27 -5.45 -9.19 1.49
N LEU A 28 -4.30 -9.51 0.92
CA LEU A 28 -3.21 -10.20 1.62
C LEU A 28 -2.67 -9.36 2.78
N ILE A 29 -2.41 -8.07 2.56
CA ILE A 29 -1.90 -7.19 3.63
C ILE A 29 -2.93 -7.00 4.75
N THR A 30 -4.22 -7.01 4.43
CA THR A 30 -5.29 -6.91 5.44
C THR A 30 -5.34 -8.17 6.29
N LEU A 31 -5.29 -9.36 5.68
CA LEU A 31 -5.28 -10.63 6.40
C LEU A 31 -4.02 -10.79 7.26
N LEU A 32 -2.86 -10.37 6.73
CA LEU A 32 -1.60 -10.34 7.48
C LEU A 32 -1.64 -9.35 8.64
N ALA A 33 -2.19 -8.15 8.44
CA ALA A 33 -2.33 -7.16 9.50
C ALA A 33 -3.28 -7.65 10.60
N ILE A 34 -4.39 -8.31 10.26
CA ILE A 34 -5.33 -8.88 11.24
C ILE A 34 -4.65 -9.99 12.04
N THR A 35 -4.09 -10.99 11.36
CA THR A 35 -3.42 -12.13 12.02
C THR A 35 -2.20 -11.69 12.82
N GLY A 36 -1.42 -10.73 12.31
CA GLY A 36 -0.29 -10.14 13.03
C GLY A 36 -0.74 -9.36 14.26
N SER A 37 -1.82 -8.58 14.17
CA SER A 37 -2.38 -7.84 15.31
C SER A 37 -2.88 -8.77 16.41
N MET A 38 -3.47 -9.91 16.06
CA MET A 38 -3.87 -10.93 17.04
C MET A 38 -2.68 -11.45 17.86
N LEU A 39 -1.49 -11.57 17.24
CA LEU A 39 -0.27 -12.04 17.89
C LEU A 39 0.46 -10.93 18.64
N LEU A 40 0.43 -9.70 18.11
CA LEU A 40 1.11 -8.54 18.70
C LEU A 40 0.34 -7.97 19.91
N PHE A 41 -0.99 -8.00 19.87
CA PHE A 41 -1.87 -7.47 20.91
C PHE A 41 -2.87 -8.51 21.42
N PRO A 42 -2.41 -9.64 22.00
CA PRO A 42 -3.29 -10.77 22.35
C PRO A 42 -4.39 -10.39 23.33
N GLY A 43 -4.12 -9.49 24.28
CA GLY A 43 -5.15 -8.98 25.19
C GLY A 43 -6.27 -8.22 24.48
N LEU A 44 -5.91 -7.29 23.58
CA LEU A 44 -6.86 -6.46 22.83
C LEU A 44 -7.64 -7.27 21.79
N MET A 45 -7.00 -8.24 21.17
CA MET A 45 -7.55 -9.05 20.08
C MET A 45 -8.16 -10.38 20.54
N SER A 46 -8.20 -10.62 21.86
CA SER A 46 -8.72 -11.85 22.46
C SER A 46 -10.14 -12.22 22.01
N TRP A 47 -11.02 -11.23 21.81
CA TRP A 47 -12.37 -11.44 21.30
C TRP A 47 -12.38 -12.03 19.89
N LEU A 48 -11.44 -11.61 19.04
CA LEU A 48 -11.30 -12.11 17.67
C LEU A 48 -10.67 -13.49 17.68
N SER A 49 -9.63 -13.70 18.50
CA SER A 49 -9.02 -15.03 18.73
C SER A 49 -10.07 -16.04 19.20
N TYR A 50 -10.93 -15.63 20.14
CA TYR A 50 -12.06 -16.46 20.56
C TYR A 50 -13.04 -16.71 19.41
N ALA A 51 -13.46 -15.68 18.67
CA ALA A 51 -14.45 -15.80 17.61
C ALA A 51 -14.01 -16.76 16.49
N VAL A 52 -12.75 -16.70 16.07
CA VAL A 52 -12.22 -17.61 15.04
C VAL A 52 -11.83 -18.97 15.59
N GLY A 53 -11.39 -19.03 16.86
CA GLY A 53 -10.95 -20.26 17.50
C GLY A 53 -12.09 -21.14 18.02
N ALA A 54 -13.21 -20.57 18.45
CA ALA A 54 -14.32 -21.30 19.07
C ALA A 54 -14.90 -22.43 18.19
N PRO A 55 -15.17 -22.23 16.89
CA PRO A 55 -15.65 -23.32 16.03
C PRO A 55 -14.64 -24.47 15.93
N LEU A 56 -13.35 -24.15 15.80
CA LEU A 56 -12.29 -25.15 15.68
C LEU A 56 -12.03 -25.86 17.02
N ALA A 57 -12.08 -25.14 18.13
CA ALA A 57 -11.93 -25.71 19.46
C ALA A 57 -13.08 -26.66 19.80
N ALA A 58 -14.32 -26.31 19.44
CA ALA A 58 -15.47 -27.19 19.59
C ALA A 58 -15.32 -28.47 18.76
N PHE A 59 -14.85 -28.35 17.51
CA PHE A 59 -14.58 -29.51 16.65
C PHE A 59 -13.46 -30.41 17.19
N LEU A 60 -12.40 -29.82 17.77
CA LEU A 60 -11.25 -30.54 18.31
C LEU A 60 -11.44 -31.03 19.76
N GLY A 61 -12.54 -30.69 20.43
CA GLY A 61 -12.76 -30.97 21.85
C GLY A 61 -11.78 -30.21 22.78
N SER A 62 -11.24 -29.07 22.32
CA SER A 62 -10.31 -28.26 23.11
C SER A 62 -11.06 -27.30 24.03
N PRO A 63 -10.72 -27.23 25.33
CA PRO A 63 -11.31 -26.26 26.26
C PRO A 63 -10.74 -24.85 26.12
N TYR A 64 -9.79 -24.61 25.20
CA TYR A 64 -9.04 -23.35 25.07
C TYR A 64 -9.30 -22.65 23.73
N PRO A 65 -10.50 -22.08 23.49
CA PRO A 65 -10.87 -21.48 22.21
C PRO A 65 -9.96 -20.33 21.78
N THR A 66 -9.58 -19.45 22.71
CA THR A 66 -8.67 -18.32 22.42
C THR A 66 -7.31 -18.80 21.94
N SER A 67 -6.70 -19.79 22.60
CA SER A 67 -5.40 -20.34 22.22
C SER A 67 -5.45 -21.05 20.86
N VAL A 68 -6.55 -21.76 20.57
CA VAL A 68 -6.77 -22.35 19.24
C VAL A 68 -6.82 -21.25 18.16
N GLY A 69 -7.49 -20.13 18.44
CA GLY A 69 -7.52 -18.99 17.52
C GLY A 69 -6.16 -18.32 17.31
N GLU A 70 -5.36 -18.19 18.35
CA GLU A 70 -3.99 -17.63 18.26
C GLU A 70 -3.07 -18.54 17.43
N GLU A 71 -3.14 -19.86 17.60
CA GLU A 71 -2.35 -20.80 16.78
C GLU A 71 -2.83 -20.85 15.33
N LEU A 72 -4.14 -20.73 15.09
CA LEU A 72 -4.68 -20.56 13.75
C LEU A 72 -4.15 -19.26 13.11
N ALA A 73 -4.14 -18.15 13.85
CA ALA A 73 -3.59 -16.88 13.39
C ALA A 73 -2.09 -17.00 13.08
N ARG A 74 -1.29 -17.61 13.96
CA ARG A 74 0.14 -17.85 13.76
C ARG A 74 0.43 -18.65 12.49
N THR A 75 -0.29 -19.76 12.32
CA THR A 75 -0.10 -20.64 11.15
C THR A 75 -0.52 -19.94 9.86
N SER A 76 -1.68 -19.27 9.89
CA SER A 76 -2.19 -18.51 8.75
C SER A 76 -1.29 -17.34 8.39
N HIS A 77 -0.77 -16.61 9.38
CA HIS A 77 0.11 -15.47 9.17
C HIS A 77 1.37 -15.87 8.40
N ARG A 78 2.03 -16.95 8.84
CA ARG A 78 3.23 -17.49 8.18
C ARG A 78 2.93 -17.90 6.74
N PHE A 79 1.89 -18.71 6.54
CA PHE A 79 1.51 -19.18 5.21
C PHE A 79 1.14 -18.04 4.25
N LEU A 80 0.31 -17.09 4.71
CA LEU A 80 -0.08 -15.93 3.92
C LEU A 80 1.12 -15.02 3.62
N ALA A 81 2.09 -14.93 4.53
CA ALA A 81 3.29 -14.13 4.34
C ALA A 81 4.18 -14.73 3.24
N ASP A 82 4.31 -16.06 3.18
CA ASP A 82 5.04 -16.74 2.11
C ASP A 82 4.35 -16.53 0.75
N VAL A 83 3.03 -16.71 0.69
CA VAL A 83 2.23 -16.46 -0.53
C VAL A 83 2.37 -15.00 -0.99
N TRP A 84 2.26 -14.06 -0.07
CA TRP A 84 2.42 -12.63 -0.37
C TRP A 84 3.84 -12.29 -0.79
N GLY A 85 4.86 -12.87 -0.15
CA GLY A 85 6.26 -12.70 -0.51
C GLY A 85 6.56 -13.13 -1.95
N VAL A 86 6.08 -14.31 -2.36
CA VAL A 86 6.22 -14.78 -3.75
C VAL A 86 5.55 -13.79 -4.71
N PHE A 87 4.33 -13.34 -4.39
CA PHE A 87 3.61 -12.36 -5.21
C PHE A 87 4.38 -11.04 -5.35
N LEU A 88 4.91 -10.51 -4.24
CA LEU A 88 5.71 -9.28 -4.22
C LEU A 88 6.99 -9.43 -5.06
N ILE A 89 7.69 -10.56 -4.97
CA ILE A 89 8.89 -10.83 -5.77
C ILE A 89 8.57 -10.84 -7.26
N VAL A 90 7.53 -11.57 -7.67
CA VAL A 90 7.10 -11.62 -9.08
C VAL A 90 6.71 -10.23 -9.59
N TYR A 91 5.95 -9.49 -8.78
CA TYR A 91 5.53 -8.13 -9.15
C TYR A 91 6.71 -7.15 -9.19
N ALA A 92 7.65 -7.24 -8.26
CA ALA A 92 8.87 -6.44 -8.26
C ALA A 92 9.74 -6.71 -9.50
N ILE A 93 9.94 -7.98 -9.86
CA ILE A 93 10.65 -8.38 -11.08
C ILE A 93 9.96 -7.78 -12.32
N TYR A 94 8.64 -7.92 -12.43
CA TYR A 94 7.87 -7.31 -13.51
C TYR A 94 8.09 -5.79 -13.59
N LEU A 95 8.00 -5.08 -12.47
CA LEU A 95 8.18 -3.62 -12.46
C LEU A 95 9.61 -3.21 -12.85
N LEU A 96 10.62 -3.98 -12.44
CA LEU A 96 12.04 -3.72 -12.74
C LEU A 96 12.38 -4.01 -14.21
N VAL A 97 12.01 -5.21 -14.71
CA VAL A 97 12.29 -5.65 -16.09
C VAL A 97 11.66 -4.71 -17.10
N PHE A 98 10.41 -4.29 -16.87
CA PHE A 98 9.71 -3.39 -17.78
C PHE A 98 9.89 -1.90 -17.43
N ARG A 99 10.81 -1.56 -16.51
CA ARG A 99 11.12 -0.17 -16.10
C ARG A 99 9.88 0.66 -15.76
N ARG A 100 8.89 0.04 -15.10
CA ARG A 100 7.59 0.65 -14.76
C ARG A 100 7.63 1.48 -13.46
N ILE A 101 8.75 1.49 -12.74
CA ILE A 101 8.92 2.22 -11.46
C ILE A 101 9.16 3.71 -11.73
N ARG A 102 8.08 4.47 -11.93
CA ARG A 102 8.11 5.93 -12.14
C ARG A 102 7.74 6.75 -10.91
N VAL A 103 7.36 6.10 -9.81
CA VAL A 103 6.94 6.77 -8.57
C VAL A 103 8.09 7.56 -7.93
N PHE A 104 9.34 7.11 -8.08
CA PHE A 104 10.52 7.78 -7.56
C PHE A 104 11.03 8.93 -8.45
N ASP A 105 10.44 9.17 -9.62
CA ASP A 105 10.85 10.30 -10.47
C ASP A 105 10.61 11.65 -9.79
N ALA A 106 9.62 11.73 -8.89
CA ALA A 106 9.37 12.93 -8.08
C ALA A 106 10.55 13.27 -7.15
N LEU A 107 11.34 12.27 -6.72
CA LEU A 107 12.52 12.46 -5.86
C LEU A 107 13.73 13.03 -6.61
N ARG A 108 13.66 13.16 -7.95
CA ARG A 108 14.72 13.79 -8.75
C ARG A 108 14.70 15.32 -8.66
N LYS A 109 13.62 15.92 -8.16
CA LYS A 109 13.52 17.37 -7.94
C LYS A 109 14.55 17.82 -6.89
N PRO A 110 15.08 19.05 -6.93
CA PRO A 110 15.90 19.59 -5.84
C PRO A 110 15.16 19.54 -4.49
N LEU A 111 15.88 19.33 -3.37
CA LEU A 111 15.26 19.21 -2.04
C LEU A 111 14.37 20.40 -1.65
N GLY A 112 14.78 21.63 -2.04
CA GLY A 112 13.97 22.83 -1.80
C GLY A 112 12.61 22.78 -2.52
N ASP A 113 12.58 22.27 -3.75
CA ASP A 113 11.35 22.09 -4.51
C ASP A 113 10.50 20.95 -3.94
N GLN A 114 11.14 19.85 -3.48
CA GLN A 114 10.46 18.75 -2.80
C GLN A 114 9.71 19.24 -1.54
N ILE A 115 10.38 20.02 -0.70
CA ILE A 115 9.79 20.58 0.54
C ILE A 115 8.66 21.56 0.19
N ARG A 116 8.86 22.43 -0.80
CA ARG A 116 7.82 23.39 -1.24
C ARG A 116 6.57 22.66 -1.73
N GLU A 117 6.73 21.67 -2.61
CA GLU A 117 5.63 20.87 -3.14
C GLU A 117 4.93 20.07 -2.02
N ALA A 118 5.69 19.43 -1.14
CA ALA A 118 5.14 18.67 -0.02
C ALA A 118 4.28 19.56 0.89
N ARG A 119 4.77 20.75 1.24
CA ARG A 119 4.02 21.73 2.04
C ARG A 119 2.77 22.21 1.32
N ALA A 120 2.87 22.57 0.04
CA ALA A 120 1.73 23.03 -0.74
C ALA A 120 0.62 21.97 -0.85
N LEU A 121 1.00 20.71 -1.07
CA LEU A 121 0.07 19.58 -1.11
C LEU A 121 -0.56 19.30 0.25
N ALA A 122 0.21 19.34 1.33
CA ALA A 122 -0.30 19.17 2.69
C ALA A 122 -1.31 20.28 3.05
N ASP A 123 -0.96 21.53 2.79
CA ASP A 123 -1.84 22.69 2.97
C ASP A 123 -3.12 22.56 2.12
N HIS A 124 -3.02 22.05 0.89
CA HIS A 124 -4.18 21.81 0.03
C HIS A 124 -5.09 20.73 0.60
N TYR A 125 -4.54 19.58 1.01
CA TYR A 125 -5.34 18.45 1.50
C TYR A 125 -5.91 18.67 2.91
N ILE A 126 -5.21 19.40 3.78
CA ILE A 126 -5.61 19.61 5.17
C ILE A 126 -6.45 20.87 5.32
N LEU A 127 -6.04 21.97 4.68
CA LEU A 127 -6.63 23.29 4.87
C LEU A 127 -7.49 23.74 3.67
N GLY A 128 -7.57 22.95 2.60
CA GLY A 128 -8.34 23.30 1.40
C GLY A 128 -7.78 24.49 0.62
N LYS A 129 -6.53 24.91 0.88
CA LYS A 129 -5.91 26.04 0.19
C LYS A 129 -5.70 25.72 -1.29
N PRO A 130 -5.85 26.70 -2.20
CA PRO A 130 -5.52 26.48 -3.61
C PRO A 130 -4.03 26.17 -3.77
N LEU A 131 -3.70 25.29 -4.71
CA LEU A 131 -2.31 24.99 -5.04
C LEU A 131 -1.67 26.19 -5.76
N PRO A 132 -0.42 26.56 -5.43
CA PRO A 132 0.35 27.52 -6.22
C PRO A 132 0.49 27.08 -7.68
N ASP A 133 0.45 28.02 -8.63
CA ASP A 133 0.45 27.74 -10.07
C ASP A 133 1.68 26.98 -10.55
N ASP A 134 2.85 27.26 -9.97
CA ASP A 134 4.11 26.57 -10.25
C ASP A 134 4.04 25.09 -9.85
N VAL A 135 3.42 24.80 -8.70
CA VAL A 135 3.23 23.43 -8.20
C VAL A 135 2.19 22.72 -9.06
N ALA A 136 1.02 23.34 -9.27
CA ALA A 136 -0.10 22.77 -10.01
C ALA A 136 0.30 22.36 -11.45
N SER A 137 1.04 23.21 -12.15
CA SER A 137 1.51 22.94 -13.53
C SER A 137 2.60 21.86 -13.62
N SER A 138 3.27 21.57 -12.51
CA SER A 138 4.33 20.57 -12.39
C SER A 138 3.85 19.19 -11.95
N LEU A 139 2.57 19.05 -11.60
CA LEU A 139 2.00 17.81 -11.09
C LEU A 139 2.05 16.67 -12.12
N GLU A 140 2.59 15.56 -11.66
CA GLU A 140 2.68 14.28 -12.36
C GLU A 140 1.64 13.28 -11.84
N ARG A 141 1.61 12.09 -12.43
CA ARG A 141 0.80 10.97 -11.90
C ARG A 141 1.11 10.65 -10.43
N HIS A 142 2.38 10.80 -10.03
CA HIS A 142 2.83 10.64 -8.65
C HIS A 142 3.53 11.93 -8.22
N ASN A 143 3.08 12.52 -7.11
CA ASN A 143 3.68 13.70 -6.52
C ASN A 143 4.72 13.33 -5.45
N ILE A 144 5.36 14.34 -4.86
CA ILE A 144 6.42 14.11 -3.87
C ILE A 144 5.94 13.36 -2.62
N LEU A 145 4.72 13.63 -2.13
CA LEU A 145 4.17 12.95 -0.96
C LEU A 145 3.95 11.46 -1.25
N VAL A 146 3.41 11.13 -2.42
CA VAL A 146 3.26 9.74 -2.87
C VAL A 146 4.62 9.03 -2.95
N ALA A 147 5.66 9.71 -3.41
CA ALA A 147 7.00 9.14 -3.49
C ALA A 147 7.57 8.83 -2.09
N TYR A 148 7.49 9.77 -1.14
CA TYR A 148 7.93 9.53 0.23
C TYR A 148 7.10 8.43 0.93
N MET A 149 5.79 8.42 0.74
CA MET A 149 4.94 7.33 1.24
C MET A 149 5.35 5.98 0.66
N THR A 150 5.71 5.94 -0.63
CA THR A 150 6.22 4.71 -1.26
C THR A 150 7.54 4.28 -0.64
N VAL A 151 8.44 5.20 -0.30
CA VAL A 151 9.68 4.88 0.43
C VAL A 151 9.36 4.25 1.79
N VAL A 152 8.44 4.85 2.55
CA VAL A 152 7.99 4.29 3.85
C VAL A 152 7.43 2.88 3.68
N LEU A 153 6.58 2.66 2.66
CA LEU A 153 6.05 1.35 2.35
C LEU A 153 7.15 0.34 2.02
N VAL A 154 8.11 0.70 1.15
CA VAL A 154 9.21 -0.18 0.74
C VAL A 154 10.07 -0.56 1.94
N VAL A 155 10.45 0.40 2.78
CA VAL A 155 11.22 0.13 4.00
C VAL A 155 10.44 -0.78 4.95
N GLY A 156 9.15 -0.49 5.17
CA GLY A 156 8.28 -1.31 6.02
C GLY A 156 8.14 -2.75 5.51
N ILE A 157 7.92 -2.95 4.21
CA ILE A 157 7.84 -4.27 3.58
C ILE A 157 9.17 -5.01 3.71
N VAL A 158 10.31 -4.35 3.45
CA VAL A 158 11.64 -4.98 3.57
C VAL A 158 11.86 -5.45 5.01
N LEU A 159 11.55 -4.61 6.00
CA LEU A 159 11.66 -4.99 7.41
C LEU A 159 10.76 -6.19 7.73
N LEU A 160 9.48 -6.15 7.36
CA LEU A 160 8.53 -7.25 7.60
C LEU A 160 8.98 -8.55 6.94
N SER A 161 9.29 -8.53 5.64
CA SER A 161 9.62 -9.72 4.87
C SER A 161 10.96 -10.32 5.31
N ALA A 162 12.02 -9.51 5.46
CA ALA A 162 13.33 -10.01 5.85
C ALA A 162 13.31 -10.57 7.27
N SER A 163 12.73 -9.83 8.23
CA SER A 163 12.64 -10.31 9.61
C SER A 163 11.70 -11.50 9.75
N GLY A 164 10.55 -11.50 9.07
CA GLY A 164 9.55 -12.57 9.13
C GLY A 164 10.11 -13.90 8.63
N VAL A 165 10.75 -13.90 7.46
CA VAL A 165 11.40 -15.10 6.91
C VAL A 165 12.49 -15.61 7.85
N LEU A 166 13.37 -14.73 8.34
CA LEU A 166 14.45 -15.12 9.24
C LEU A 166 13.93 -15.67 10.59
N MET A 167 12.82 -15.14 11.12
CA MET A 167 12.18 -15.68 12.32
C MET A 167 11.59 -17.07 12.08
N VAL A 168 10.89 -17.28 10.96
CA VAL A 168 10.28 -18.57 10.59
C VAL A 168 11.35 -19.67 10.47
N TYR A 169 12.50 -19.35 9.86
CA TYR A 169 13.60 -20.31 9.67
C TYR A 169 14.69 -20.22 10.74
N SER A 170 14.44 -19.53 11.85
CA SER A 170 15.45 -19.23 12.88
C SER A 170 16.16 -20.47 13.42
N THR A 171 15.44 -21.57 13.63
CA THR A 171 16.02 -22.84 14.10
C THR A 171 16.97 -23.46 13.07
N TYR A 172 16.58 -23.47 11.79
CA TYR A 172 17.41 -24.02 10.71
C TYR A 172 18.65 -23.17 10.44
N LEU A 173 18.53 -21.86 10.66
CA LEU A 173 19.62 -20.90 10.51
C LEU A 173 20.53 -20.81 11.75
N GLY A 174 20.22 -21.54 12.83
CA GLY A 174 21.00 -21.51 14.07
C GLY A 174 21.03 -20.12 14.73
N LEU A 175 19.96 -19.33 14.59
CA LEU A 175 19.92 -17.97 15.14
C LEU A 175 19.94 -17.99 16.67
N THR A 176 20.74 -17.10 17.25
CA THR A 176 20.75 -16.89 18.70
C THR A 176 19.45 -16.25 19.17
N GLU A 177 19.14 -16.38 20.46
CA GLU A 177 17.98 -15.70 21.06
C GLU A 177 18.07 -14.17 20.89
N GLY A 178 19.27 -13.59 21.03
CA GLY A 178 19.49 -12.16 20.79
C GLY A 178 19.17 -11.74 19.36
N SER A 179 19.56 -12.56 18.38
CA SER A 179 19.20 -12.36 16.97
C SER A 179 17.70 -12.44 16.76
N TYR A 180 17.02 -13.45 17.33
CA TYR A 180 15.58 -13.60 17.22
C TYR A 180 14.81 -12.39 17.80
N ARG A 181 15.22 -11.91 18.98
CA ARG A 181 14.62 -10.71 19.62
C ARG A 181 14.80 -9.45 18.76
N LEU A 182 15.97 -9.28 18.14
CA LEU A 182 16.19 -8.17 17.21
C LEU A 182 15.29 -8.28 15.98
N LEU A 183 15.16 -9.49 15.40
CA LEU A 183 14.27 -9.71 14.26
C LEU A 183 12.82 -9.41 14.62
N LEU A 184 12.36 -9.81 15.81
CA LEU A 184 11.02 -9.47 16.30
C LEU A 184 10.82 -7.96 16.38
N LEU A 185 11.76 -7.22 16.97
CA LEU A 185 11.72 -5.75 17.02
C LEU A 185 11.66 -5.13 15.61
N LEU A 186 12.48 -5.61 14.68
CA LEU A 186 12.48 -5.13 13.30
C LEU A 186 11.18 -5.44 12.58
N HIS A 187 10.57 -6.60 12.85
CA HIS A 187 9.28 -7.00 12.31
C HIS A 187 8.17 -6.06 12.79
N ASP A 188 8.12 -5.81 14.11
CA ASP A 188 7.13 -4.92 14.72
C ASP A 188 7.31 -3.47 14.21
N LEU A 189 8.55 -2.99 14.10
CA LEU A 189 8.85 -1.69 13.50
C LEU A 189 8.36 -1.63 12.03
N GLY A 190 8.60 -2.69 11.26
CA GLY A 190 8.10 -2.82 9.89
C GLY A 190 6.57 -2.73 9.83
N PHE A 191 5.87 -3.40 10.76
CA PHE A 191 4.42 -3.34 10.88
C PHE A 191 3.93 -1.90 11.14
N TYR A 192 4.53 -1.18 12.09
CA TYR A 192 4.15 0.20 12.39
C TYR A 192 4.43 1.17 11.22
N LEU A 193 5.51 0.97 10.47
CA LEU A 193 5.79 1.78 9.27
C LEU A 193 4.77 1.52 8.15
N VAL A 194 4.41 0.26 7.92
CA VAL A 194 3.33 -0.09 6.96
C VAL A 194 1.99 0.47 7.43
N LEU A 195 1.70 0.43 8.72
CA LEU A 195 0.47 1.01 9.28
C LEU A 195 0.41 2.54 9.07
N LEU A 196 1.53 3.23 9.30
CA LEU A 196 1.66 4.66 8.99
C LEU A 196 1.40 4.94 7.50
N PHE A 197 2.00 4.14 6.62
CA PHE A 197 1.71 4.22 5.19
C PHE A 197 0.22 4.03 4.88
N ILE A 198 -0.43 3.00 5.45
CA ILE A 198 -1.85 2.71 5.21
C ILE A 198 -2.71 3.92 5.62
N PHE A 199 -2.49 4.50 6.79
CA PHE A 199 -3.27 5.67 7.22
C PHE A 199 -3.05 6.88 6.32
N ALA A 200 -1.80 7.17 5.95
CA ALA A 200 -1.49 8.26 5.02
C ALA A 200 -2.11 7.99 3.62
N HIS A 201 -2.08 6.74 3.16
CA HIS A 201 -2.64 6.31 1.89
C HIS A 201 -4.16 6.47 1.88
N LEU A 202 -4.85 5.97 2.89
CA LEU A 202 -6.30 6.12 3.05
C LEU A 202 -6.71 7.58 3.13
N PHE A 203 -6.00 8.39 3.92
CA PHE A 203 -6.22 9.83 3.99
C PHE A 203 -6.13 10.47 2.59
N ALA A 204 -5.06 10.16 1.84
CA ALA A 204 -4.87 10.71 0.51
C ALA A 204 -5.95 10.24 -0.49
N VAL A 205 -6.28 8.95 -0.53
CA VAL A 205 -7.23 8.43 -1.55
C VAL A 205 -8.69 8.72 -1.23
N LEU A 206 -9.05 8.91 0.04
CA LEU A 206 -10.40 9.29 0.47
C LEU A 206 -10.65 10.79 0.38
N HIS A 207 -9.60 11.61 0.15
CA HIS A 207 -9.76 13.04 -0.05
C HIS A 207 -10.69 13.32 -1.26
N PRO A 208 -11.67 14.25 -1.16
CA PRO A 208 -12.66 14.49 -2.22
C PRO A 208 -12.06 14.77 -3.59
N SER A 209 -10.94 15.51 -3.65
CA SER A 209 -10.23 15.80 -4.90
C SER A 209 -9.74 14.54 -5.63
N ASN A 210 -9.50 13.44 -4.91
CA ASN A 210 -8.95 12.20 -5.45
C ASN A 210 -10.02 11.13 -5.73
N ARG A 211 -11.31 11.43 -5.51
CA ARG A 211 -12.41 10.49 -5.74
C ARG A 211 -12.38 9.84 -7.13
N PRO A 212 -12.05 10.53 -8.24
CA PRO A 212 -11.93 9.89 -9.55
C PRO A 212 -10.84 8.81 -9.61
N LEU A 213 -9.71 8.99 -8.91
CA LEU A 213 -8.65 7.97 -8.83
C LEU A 213 -9.09 6.75 -8.03
N LEU A 214 -9.81 6.97 -6.92
CA LEU A 214 -10.37 5.88 -6.12
C LEU A 214 -11.33 5.04 -6.97
N VAL A 215 -12.26 5.69 -7.68
CA VAL A 215 -13.17 5.00 -8.60
C VAL A 215 -12.36 4.26 -9.67
N ALA A 216 -11.40 4.91 -10.33
CA ALA A 216 -10.58 4.27 -11.36
C ALA A 216 -9.87 3.01 -10.86
N MET A 217 -9.34 3.01 -9.64
CA MET A 217 -8.68 1.85 -9.04
C MET A 217 -9.61 0.64 -8.88
N PHE A 218 -10.87 0.88 -8.49
CA PHE A 218 -11.83 -0.18 -8.18
C PHE A 218 -12.84 -0.49 -9.30
N SER A 219 -12.89 0.29 -10.39
CA SER A 219 -13.88 0.13 -11.47
C SER A 219 -13.27 -0.35 -12.80
N TYR A 220 -12.99 0.54 -13.74
CA TYR A 220 -12.53 0.24 -15.10
C TYR A 220 -11.23 0.97 -15.47
N GLY A 221 -10.55 1.61 -14.51
CA GLY A 221 -9.17 2.10 -14.69
C GLY A 221 -9.02 3.47 -15.34
N ARG A 222 -10.11 4.20 -15.55
CA ARG A 222 -10.10 5.49 -16.27
C ARG A 222 -10.62 6.65 -15.42
N ILE A 223 -10.18 7.85 -15.77
CA ILE A 223 -10.60 9.11 -15.14
C ILE A 223 -11.06 10.11 -16.20
N PRO A 224 -11.94 11.07 -15.84
CA PRO A 224 -12.32 12.16 -16.74
C PRO A 224 -11.10 13.00 -17.13
N LEU A 225 -10.96 13.29 -18.42
CA LEU A 225 -9.83 14.08 -18.95
C LEU A 225 -9.78 15.47 -18.34
N GLU A 226 -10.93 16.12 -18.10
CA GLU A 226 -10.99 17.42 -17.45
C GLU A 226 -10.34 17.40 -16.05
N TRP A 227 -10.63 16.35 -15.27
CA TRP A 227 -10.01 16.18 -13.97
C TRP A 227 -8.50 15.96 -14.10
N ALA A 228 -8.07 15.14 -15.08
CA ALA A 228 -6.66 14.88 -15.36
C ALA A 228 -5.90 16.15 -15.78
N ARG A 229 -6.52 17.06 -16.54
CA ARG A 229 -5.91 18.34 -16.94
C ARG A 229 -5.60 19.22 -15.73
N ARG A 230 -6.43 19.17 -14.69
CA ARG A 230 -6.26 19.96 -13.46
C ARG A 230 -5.29 19.33 -12.46
N HIS A 231 -5.29 18.00 -12.34
CA HIS A 231 -4.57 17.30 -11.27
C HIS A 231 -3.31 16.55 -11.74
N MET A 232 -3.16 16.32 -13.04
CA MET A 232 -2.04 15.58 -13.64
C MET A 232 -1.61 16.16 -15.01
N PRO A 233 -1.41 17.48 -15.15
CA PRO A 233 -1.12 18.12 -16.43
C PRO A 233 0.16 17.59 -17.10
N ARG A 234 1.20 17.26 -16.31
CA ARG A 234 2.46 16.76 -16.87
C ARG A 234 2.35 15.31 -17.35
N TYR A 235 1.58 14.48 -16.64
CA TYR A 235 1.27 13.12 -17.08
C TYR A 235 0.56 13.12 -18.44
N LEU A 236 -0.44 14.01 -18.62
CA LEU A 236 -1.15 14.12 -19.90
C LEU A 236 -0.23 14.51 -21.06
N ARG A 237 0.77 15.38 -20.83
CA ARG A 237 1.76 15.71 -21.85
C ARG A 237 2.56 14.48 -22.28
N HIS A 238 2.96 13.62 -21.33
CA HIS A 238 3.67 12.39 -21.63
C HIS A 238 2.82 11.36 -22.38
N VAL A 239 1.55 11.21 -21.99
CA VAL A 239 0.62 10.28 -22.66
C VAL A 239 0.29 10.75 -24.08
N LYS A 240 0.07 12.06 -24.29
CA LYS A 240 -0.22 12.62 -25.63
C LYS A 240 1.01 12.70 -26.54
N GLY A 241 2.21 12.84 -25.97
CA GLY A 241 3.47 12.93 -26.71
C GLY A 241 4.05 11.59 -27.17
N GLY A 242 3.36 10.46 -26.97
CA GLY A 242 3.83 9.14 -27.41
C GLY A 242 4.98 8.55 -26.59
N GLY A 243 5.13 8.95 -25.33
CA GLY A 243 6.21 8.48 -24.47
C GLY A 243 6.05 7.03 -24.02
N SER A 244 6.59 6.11 -24.83
CA SER A 244 6.99 4.75 -24.45
C SER A 244 7.95 4.77 -23.26
#